data_AF-A0A090T0E9-F1
#
_entry.id   AF-A0A090T0E9-F1
#
_cell.length_a   1.000
_cell.length_b   1.000
_cell.length_c   1.000
_cell.angle_alpha   90.00
_cell.angle_beta   90.00
_cell.angle_gamma   90.00
#
_symmetry.space_group_name_H-M   'P 1'
#
loop_
_entity.id
_entity.type
_entity.pdbx_description
1 polymer ?
#
loop_
_entity_poly.entity_id
_entity_poly.type
_entity_poly.pdbx_seq_one_letter_code
_entity_poly.pdbx_strand_id
1 'polypeptide(L)'
;MLIVSLVAAASCSAYASRESSEPIKVIEPVVGLSEAKVELGKTLWFEPRLSASNTISCNSCHNVATGGVDNLPTSIGHKWAVGGINSPTVLNSDLNFVQFWNGRAKDLQEQAAGPIENPIEMAFSHELAIGTLKSIPQYREWFKDAYGKEEFTITEVTDAIATFEKTLRTPNSKFDQWLKGDDSALTAEQVEGYALFKQKGCTACTVVHWLVVKCIRRWGW
;
A
#
# COMPACT_ATOMS: atom_id res chain seq x y z
N MET A 1 56.57 -26.80 9.02
CA MET A 1 56.05 -25.61 8.32
C MET A 1 54.54 -25.78 8.18
N LEU A 2 53.75 -25.21 9.10
CA LEU A 2 52.29 -25.15 8.99
C LEU A 2 51.94 -23.92 8.16
N ILE A 3 51.19 -24.10 7.08
CA ILE A 3 50.49 -23.01 6.40
C ILE A 3 49.00 -23.26 6.61
N VAL A 4 48.40 -22.48 7.51
CA VAL A 4 46.95 -22.37 7.69
C VAL A 4 46.47 -21.36 6.67
N SER A 5 45.82 -21.82 5.60
CA SER A 5 45.09 -20.94 4.68
C SER A 5 43.75 -20.56 5.30
N LEU A 6 43.74 -19.42 6.02
CA LEU A 6 42.54 -18.63 6.22
C LEU A 6 42.17 -17.99 4.88
N VAL A 7 41.15 -18.50 4.20
CA VAL A 7 40.46 -17.74 3.14
C VAL A 7 39.16 -17.21 3.71
N ALA A 8 39.28 -15.96 4.18
CA ALA A 8 38.32 -14.88 4.14
C ALA A 8 36.82 -15.23 4.14
N ALA A 9 36.23 -15.11 5.33
CA ALA A 9 34.86 -14.61 5.47
C ALA A 9 34.81 -13.15 4.99
N ALA A 10 34.61 -12.93 3.70
CA ALA A 10 34.51 -11.60 3.10
C ALA A 10 33.39 -11.56 2.07
N SER A 11 32.12 -11.55 2.52
CA SER A 11 31.00 -11.29 1.62
C SER A 11 29.68 -10.88 2.28
N CYS A 12 29.66 -10.43 3.54
CA CYS A 12 28.48 -9.72 4.08
C CYS A 12 28.70 -8.22 4.31
N SER A 13 29.95 -7.74 4.33
CA SER A 13 30.24 -6.35 4.76
C SER A 13 30.20 -5.31 3.65
N ALA A 14 30.20 -5.69 2.37
CA ALA A 14 30.18 -4.74 1.24
C ALA A 14 28.77 -4.35 0.78
N TYR A 15 27.75 -5.15 1.09
CA TYR A 15 26.37 -4.91 0.64
C TYR A 15 25.66 -3.79 1.42
N ALA A 16 26.07 -3.53 2.66
CA ALA A 16 25.46 -2.53 3.53
C ALA A 16 25.90 -1.07 3.27
N SER A 17 26.81 -0.83 2.31
CA SER A 17 27.42 0.50 2.13
C SER A 17 26.61 1.47 1.27
N ARG A 18 25.80 0.99 0.31
CA ARG A 18 25.04 1.89 -0.59
C ARG A 18 23.78 2.40 0.07
N GLU A 19 22.92 1.51 0.56
CA GLU A 19 21.65 1.88 1.19
C GLU A 19 21.84 2.85 2.36
N SER A 20 22.85 2.65 3.20
CA SER A 20 23.13 3.53 4.35
C SER A 20 23.50 4.97 3.94
N SER A 21 24.07 5.13 2.74
CA SER A 21 24.55 6.42 2.20
C SER A 21 23.54 7.16 1.31
N GLU A 22 22.44 6.51 0.92
CA GLU A 22 21.44 7.10 0.01
C GLU A 22 20.19 7.62 0.75
N PRO A 23 19.55 8.70 0.26
CA PRO A 23 18.36 9.29 0.89
C PRO A 23 17.08 8.47 0.67
N ILE A 24 17.04 7.60 -0.36
CA ILE A 24 15.92 6.68 -0.60
C ILE A 24 16.27 5.34 0.05
N LYS A 25 15.30 4.72 0.72
CA LYS A 25 15.48 3.43 1.39
C LYS A 25 14.73 2.32 0.66
N VAL A 26 15.19 1.09 0.89
CA VAL A 26 14.57 -0.09 0.30
C VAL A 26 13.21 -0.33 0.92
N ILE A 27 12.22 -0.68 0.09
CA ILE A 27 10.94 -1.17 0.59
C ILE A 27 11.12 -2.61 1.08
N GLU A 28 10.97 -2.81 2.39
CA GLU A 28 11.03 -4.13 2.99
C GLU A 28 9.65 -4.81 3.03
N PRO A 29 9.58 -6.14 2.84
CA PRO A 29 8.36 -6.90 3.01
C PRO A 29 7.75 -6.68 4.40
N VAL A 30 6.42 -6.66 4.48
CA VAL A 30 5.74 -6.61 5.77
C VAL A 30 5.84 -7.97 6.48
N VAL A 31 6.11 -7.96 7.79
CA VAL A 31 6.22 -9.17 8.62
C VAL A 31 5.35 -9.04 9.86
N GLY A 32 4.91 -10.17 10.41
CA GLY A 32 4.20 -10.22 11.70
C GLY A 32 2.73 -9.77 11.68
N LEU A 33 2.09 -9.73 10.51
CA LEU A 33 0.64 -9.50 10.44
C LEU A 33 -0.14 -10.78 10.76
N SER A 34 -1.33 -10.62 11.36
CA SER A 34 -2.26 -11.73 11.58
C SER A 34 -2.86 -12.17 10.25
N GLU A 35 -2.67 -13.44 9.88
CA GLU A 35 -3.21 -14.02 8.64
C GLU A 35 -4.75 -13.92 8.59
N ALA A 36 -5.43 -14.23 9.70
CA ALA A 36 -6.88 -14.12 9.80
C ALA A 36 -7.38 -12.68 9.54
N LYS A 37 -6.69 -11.66 10.07
CA LYS A 37 -7.03 -10.26 9.79
C LYS A 37 -6.74 -9.87 8.35
N VAL A 38 -5.65 -10.35 7.76
CA VAL A 38 -5.29 -10.08 6.36
C VAL A 38 -6.35 -10.64 5.42
N GLU A 39 -6.76 -11.90 5.58
CA GLU A 39 -7.77 -12.51 4.71
C GLU A 39 -9.17 -11.89 4.90
N LEU A 40 -9.55 -11.53 6.13
CA LEU A 40 -10.77 -10.76 6.37
C LEU A 40 -10.70 -9.39 5.69
N GLY A 41 -9.60 -8.65 5.86
CA GLY A 41 -9.37 -7.35 5.24
C GLY A 41 -9.42 -7.39 3.73
N LYS A 42 -8.76 -8.39 3.13
CA LYS A 42 -8.82 -8.66 1.69
C LYS A 42 -10.24 -8.95 1.24
N THR A 43 -10.99 -9.75 1.99
CA THR A 43 -12.39 -10.03 1.64
C THR A 43 -13.24 -8.77 1.67
N LEU A 44 -13.06 -7.91 2.68
CA LEU A 44 -13.73 -6.60 2.78
C LEU A 44 -13.31 -5.63 1.68
N TRP A 45 -12.03 -5.64 1.27
CA TRP A 45 -11.51 -4.81 0.17
C TRP A 45 -12.25 -5.03 -1.16
N PHE A 46 -12.65 -6.27 -1.42
CA PHE A 46 -13.40 -6.68 -2.60
C PHE A 46 -14.90 -6.79 -2.36
N GLU A 47 -15.44 -6.31 -1.23
CA GLU A 47 -16.86 -6.45 -0.87
C GLU A 47 -17.70 -5.29 -1.44
N PRO A 48 -18.47 -5.49 -2.52
CA PRO A 48 -19.28 -4.43 -3.08
C PRO A 48 -20.50 -4.09 -2.23
N ARG A 49 -20.94 -4.99 -1.33
CA ARG A 49 -22.11 -4.79 -0.44
C ARG A 49 -21.84 -3.78 0.69
N LEU A 50 -20.63 -3.23 0.77
CA LEU A 50 -20.32 -2.05 1.59
C LEU A 50 -20.68 -0.72 0.90
N SER A 51 -21.22 -0.76 -0.32
CA SER A 51 -21.75 0.41 -1.03
C SER A 51 -23.27 0.36 -1.13
N ALA A 52 -23.92 1.52 -1.16
CA ALA A 52 -25.38 1.60 -1.30
C ALA A 52 -25.91 1.00 -2.61
N SER A 53 -25.07 0.90 -3.65
CA SER A 53 -25.45 0.27 -4.92
C SER A 53 -25.14 -1.23 -4.96
N ASN A 54 -24.45 -1.80 -3.96
CA ASN A 54 -23.92 -3.17 -3.99
C ASN A 54 -23.03 -3.46 -5.22
N THR A 55 -22.36 -2.43 -5.77
CA THR A 55 -21.52 -2.56 -6.98
C THR A 55 -20.13 -1.94 -6.86
N ILE A 56 -19.88 -1.15 -5.81
CA ILE A 56 -18.61 -0.45 -5.60
C ILE A 56 -17.92 -1.06 -4.39
N SER A 57 -16.64 -1.40 -4.54
CA SER A 57 -15.73 -1.85 -3.47
C SER A 57 -14.49 -0.95 -3.43
N CYS A 58 -13.61 -1.14 -2.47
CA CYS A 58 -12.32 -0.43 -2.42
C CYS A 58 -11.54 -0.65 -3.73
N ASN A 59 -11.57 -1.88 -4.26
CA ASN A 59 -10.89 -2.24 -5.50
C ASN A 59 -11.46 -1.54 -6.75
N SER A 60 -12.68 -0.98 -6.70
CA SER A 60 -13.27 -0.26 -7.84
C SER A 60 -12.48 1.01 -8.16
N CYS A 61 -12.00 1.72 -7.14
CA CYS A 61 -11.21 2.95 -7.28
C CYS A 61 -9.69 2.68 -7.12
N HIS A 62 -9.34 1.63 -6.38
CA HIS A 62 -7.95 1.28 -6.04
C HIS A 62 -7.58 -0.09 -6.59
N ASN A 63 -7.80 -0.31 -7.89
CA ASN A 63 -7.64 -1.63 -8.49
C ASN A 63 -6.19 -2.14 -8.39
N VAL A 64 -5.96 -3.16 -7.57
CA VAL A 64 -4.63 -3.73 -7.30
C VAL A 64 -3.99 -4.34 -8.55
N ALA A 65 -4.78 -4.75 -9.53
CA ALA A 65 -4.28 -5.27 -10.81
C ALA A 65 -3.76 -4.16 -11.75
N THR A 66 -4.07 -2.89 -11.48
CA THR A 66 -3.70 -1.75 -12.33
C THR A 66 -2.94 -0.67 -11.54
N GLY A 67 -2.06 -1.11 -10.64
CA GLY A 67 -1.19 -0.22 -9.87
C GLY A 67 -1.85 0.38 -8.62
N GLY A 68 -2.93 -0.23 -8.13
CA GLY A 68 -3.67 0.26 -6.95
C GLY A 68 -4.51 1.51 -7.21
N VAL A 69 -4.84 1.79 -8.48
CA VAL A 69 -5.61 2.96 -8.95
C VAL A 69 -6.57 2.58 -10.07
N ASP A 70 -7.56 3.43 -10.32
CA ASP A 70 -8.57 3.27 -11.37
C ASP A 70 -8.14 3.78 -12.76
N ASN A 71 -6.98 4.46 -12.85
CA ASN A 71 -6.45 5.10 -14.06
C ASN A 71 -7.36 6.19 -14.68
N LEU A 72 -8.24 6.79 -13.88
CA LEU A 72 -9.07 7.92 -14.29
C LEU A 72 -8.50 9.26 -13.76
N PRO A 73 -8.81 10.40 -14.41
CA PRO A 73 -8.46 11.71 -13.86
C PRO A 73 -9.03 11.91 -12.45
N THR A 74 -10.28 11.51 -12.24
CA THR A 74 -10.95 11.43 -10.93
C THR A 74 -11.86 10.21 -10.91
N SER A 75 -12.08 9.64 -9.72
CA SER A 75 -12.86 8.41 -9.57
C SER A 75 -14.35 8.62 -9.85
N ILE A 76 -15.00 7.55 -10.30
CA ILE A 76 -16.45 7.49 -10.49
C ILE A 76 -17.02 6.64 -9.34
N GLY A 77 -17.98 7.20 -8.60
CA GLY A 77 -18.63 6.48 -7.51
C GLY A 77 -20.13 6.33 -7.70
N HIS A 78 -20.87 6.38 -6.58
CA HIS A 78 -22.29 6.09 -6.53
C HIS A 78 -23.10 6.93 -7.53
N LYS A 79 -24.04 6.30 -8.25
CA LYS A 79 -24.84 6.93 -9.32
C LYS A 79 -23.99 7.60 -10.42
N TRP A 80 -22.81 7.06 -10.70
CA TRP A 80 -21.86 7.62 -11.67
C TRP A 80 -21.40 9.05 -11.33
N ALA A 81 -21.46 9.43 -10.05
CA ALA A 81 -20.95 10.71 -9.61
C ALA A 81 -19.43 10.77 -9.81
N VAL A 82 -18.96 11.87 -10.41
CA VAL A 82 -17.53 12.11 -10.67
C VAL A 82 -16.93 12.84 -9.48
N GLY A 83 -15.91 12.24 -8.87
CA GLY A 83 -15.17 12.81 -7.75
C GLY A 83 -14.38 14.07 -8.13
N GLY A 84 -14.01 14.85 -7.12
CA GLY A 84 -13.24 16.08 -7.30
C GLY A 84 -11.72 15.91 -7.28
N ILE A 85 -11.22 14.68 -7.04
CA ILE A 85 -9.79 14.39 -6.90
C ILE A 85 -9.45 13.01 -7.47
N ASN A 86 -8.20 12.86 -7.91
CA ASN A 86 -7.64 11.57 -8.34
C ASN A 86 -7.49 10.62 -7.14
N SER A 87 -7.82 9.33 -7.34
CA SER A 87 -7.55 8.26 -6.38
C SER A 87 -6.04 7.99 -6.30
N PRO A 88 -5.40 8.20 -5.13
CA PRO A 88 -4.00 7.82 -4.96
C PRO A 88 -3.87 6.29 -4.98
N THR A 89 -2.67 5.79 -5.27
CA THR A 89 -2.43 4.34 -5.14
C THR A 89 -2.46 3.90 -3.67
N VAL A 90 -2.93 2.69 -3.43
CA VAL A 90 -2.79 2.00 -2.14
C VAL A 90 -1.50 1.20 -2.03
N LEU A 91 -0.73 1.06 -3.11
CA LEU A 91 0.55 0.36 -3.05
C LEU A 91 1.55 1.17 -2.23
N ASN A 92 2.15 0.55 -1.21
CA ASN A 92 3.06 1.17 -0.23
C ASN A 92 2.46 2.31 0.61
N SER A 93 1.12 2.45 0.65
CA SER A 93 0.46 3.55 1.36
C SER A 93 0.64 3.53 2.87
N ASP A 94 1.01 2.37 3.45
CA ASP A 94 1.31 2.23 4.88
C ASP A 94 2.62 2.93 5.29
N LEU A 95 3.49 3.22 4.32
CA LEU A 95 4.75 3.96 4.53
C LEU A 95 4.54 5.49 4.49
N ASN A 96 3.31 5.94 4.29
CA ASN A 96 2.94 7.34 4.28
C ASN A 96 2.81 7.87 5.71
N PHE A 97 3.29 9.09 5.95
CA PHE A 97 3.16 9.71 7.28
C PHE A 97 1.73 10.20 7.60
N VAL A 98 0.91 10.43 6.56
CA VAL A 98 -0.53 10.74 6.62
C VAL A 98 -1.22 10.20 5.37
N GLN A 99 -2.53 10.01 5.42
CA GLN A 99 -3.34 9.51 4.31
C GLN A 99 -4.16 10.62 3.64
N PHE A 100 -4.55 10.35 2.38
CA PHE A 100 -5.10 11.30 1.42
C PHE A 100 -4.15 12.45 1.03
N TRP A 101 -4.41 13.05 -0.13
CA TRP A 101 -3.67 14.22 -0.64
C TRP A 101 -3.64 15.42 0.31
N ASN A 102 -4.68 15.59 1.13
CA ASN A 102 -4.80 16.67 2.10
C ASN A 102 -4.37 16.27 3.52
N GLY A 103 -3.85 15.04 3.71
CA GLY A 103 -3.36 14.57 5.01
C GLY A 103 -4.42 14.47 6.10
N ARG A 104 -5.71 14.46 5.73
CA ARG A 104 -6.82 14.58 6.71
C ARG A 104 -7.02 13.34 7.58
N ALA A 105 -6.48 12.20 7.16
CA ALA A 105 -6.55 10.96 7.93
C ALA A 105 -5.15 10.60 8.42
N LYS A 106 -5.03 10.30 9.72
CA LYS A 106 -3.72 10.07 10.35
C LYS A 106 -3.08 8.74 9.92
N ASP A 107 -3.91 7.76 9.58
CA ASP A 107 -3.50 6.39 9.23
C ASP A 107 -4.51 5.74 8.27
N LEU A 108 -4.21 4.52 7.81
CA LEU A 108 -5.04 3.75 6.88
C LEU A 108 -6.40 3.37 7.48
N GLN A 109 -6.46 3.14 8.80
CA GLN A 109 -7.70 2.77 9.46
C GLN A 109 -8.71 3.93 9.45
N GLU A 110 -8.24 5.14 9.75
CA GLU A 110 -9.05 6.35 9.68
C GLU A 110 -9.44 6.68 8.22
N GLN A 111 -8.52 6.41 7.27
CA GLN A 111 -8.79 6.56 5.84
C GLN A 111 -9.94 5.65 5.38
N ALA A 112 -9.93 4.37 5.77
CA ALA A 112 -10.88 3.36 5.29
C ALA A 112 -12.34 3.61 5.73
N ALA A 113 -12.56 4.37 6.81
CA ALA A 113 -13.90 4.72 7.27
C ALA A 113 -14.61 5.72 6.33
N GLY A 114 -13.85 6.64 5.72
CA GLY A 114 -14.40 7.76 4.95
C GLY A 114 -15.12 7.37 3.65
N PRO A 115 -14.53 6.54 2.78
CA PRO A 115 -15.13 6.14 1.49
C PRO A 115 -16.51 5.49 1.62
N ILE A 116 -16.71 4.68 2.68
CA ILE A 116 -17.99 4.01 2.95
C ILE A 116 -19.10 5.06 3.07
N GLU A 117 -18.89 6.11 3.87
CA GLU A 117 -19.87 7.18 4.13
C GLU A 117 -19.93 8.27 3.06
N ASN A 118 -18.92 8.40 2.22
CA ASN A 118 -18.88 9.47 1.24
C ASN A 118 -19.99 9.29 0.19
N PRO A 119 -20.95 10.22 0.06
CA PRO A 119 -22.11 10.11 -0.84
C PRO A 119 -21.75 10.10 -2.33
N ILE A 120 -20.55 10.55 -2.68
CA ILE A 120 -20.04 10.55 -4.06
C ILE A 120 -19.25 9.25 -4.35
N GLU A 121 -18.78 8.55 -3.32
CA GLU A 121 -18.00 7.30 -3.44
C GLU A 121 -18.91 6.07 -3.24
N MET A 122 -18.97 5.50 -2.03
CA MET A 122 -19.75 4.28 -1.76
C MET A 122 -21.17 4.58 -1.22
N ALA A 123 -21.40 5.79 -0.70
CA ALA A 123 -22.69 6.35 -0.29
C ALA A 123 -23.49 5.50 0.72
N PHE A 124 -22.82 4.86 1.68
CA PHE A 124 -23.41 3.94 2.64
C PHE A 124 -23.14 4.37 4.09
N SER A 125 -24.02 4.09 5.05
CA SER A 125 -23.72 4.42 6.46
C SER A 125 -22.93 3.31 7.13
N HIS A 126 -22.10 3.64 8.13
CA HIS A 126 -21.43 2.61 8.94
C HIS A 126 -22.41 1.67 9.63
N GLU A 127 -23.57 2.18 10.07
CA GLU A 127 -24.63 1.37 10.67
C GLU A 127 -25.15 0.31 9.69
N LEU A 128 -25.43 0.70 8.44
CA LEU A 128 -25.89 -0.21 7.40
C LEU A 128 -24.78 -1.19 6.99
N ALA A 129 -23.52 -0.74 6.92
CA ALA A 129 -22.36 -1.60 6.67
C ALA A 129 -22.26 -2.72 7.72
N ILE A 130 -22.32 -2.37 9.00
CA ILE A 130 -22.29 -3.34 10.09
C ILE A 130 -23.51 -4.25 10.07
N GLY A 131 -24.71 -3.71 9.82
CA GLY A 131 -25.93 -4.50 9.65
C GLY A 131 -25.80 -5.55 8.54
N THR A 132 -25.32 -5.13 7.36
CA THR A 132 -25.07 -6.01 6.21
C THR A 132 -24.08 -7.12 6.58
N LEU A 133 -22.92 -6.78 7.13
CA LEU A 133 -21.90 -7.77 7.49
C LEU A 133 -22.41 -8.74 8.56
N LYS A 134 -23.10 -8.25 9.60
CA LYS A 134 -23.69 -9.09 10.66
C LYS A 134 -24.79 -10.00 10.16
N SER A 135 -25.48 -9.65 9.08
CA SER A 135 -26.51 -10.50 8.47
C SER A 135 -25.95 -11.75 7.78
N ILE A 136 -24.63 -11.78 7.51
CA ILE A 136 -23.94 -12.85 6.81
C ILE A 136 -23.19 -13.73 7.85
N PRO A 137 -23.59 -15.00 8.06
CA PRO A 137 -22.96 -15.86 9.08
C PRO A 137 -21.44 -15.98 8.94
N GLN A 138 -20.95 -16.08 7.70
CA GLN A 138 -19.52 -16.23 7.41
C GLN A 138 -18.68 -15.03 7.89
N TYR A 139 -19.21 -13.81 7.80
CA TYR A 139 -18.48 -12.63 8.31
C TYR A 139 -18.35 -12.69 9.83
N ARG A 140 -19.38 -13.11 10.56
CA ARG A 140 -19.31 -13.25 12.02
C ARG A 140 -18.22 -14.24 12.44
N GLU A 141 -18.08 -15.35 11.72
CA GLU A 141 -16.99 -16.32 11.92
C GLU A 141 -15.63 -15.70 11.64
N TRP A 142 -15.45 -15.04 10.49
CA TRP A 142 -14.17 -14.40 10.17
C TRP A 142 -13.78 -13.30 11.17
N PHE A 143 -14.74 -12.51 11.67
CA PHE A 143 -14.49 -11.53 12.73
C PHE A 143 -14.12 -12.21 14.07
N LYS A 144 -14.77 -13.33 14.40
CA LYS A 144 -14.40 -14.13 15.57
C LYS A 144 -12.99 -14.69 15.48
N ASP A 145 -12.60 -15.21 14.31
CA ASP A 145 -11.26 -15.75 14.10
C ASP A 145 -10.19 -14.64 14.14
N ALA A 146 -10.49 -13.47 13.58
CA ALA A 146 -9.57 -12.34 13.51
C ALA A 146 -9.43 -11.55 14.83
N TYR A 147 -10.49 -11.50 15.66
CA TYR A 147 -10.57 -10.64 16.85
C TYR A 147 -10.95 -11.35 18.16
N GLY A 148 -11.23 -12.66 18.11
CA GLY A 148 -11.64 -13.45 19.28
C GLY A 148 -13.08 -13.19 19.75
N LYS A 149 -13.89 -12.44 19.01
CA LYS A 149 -15.28 -12.09 19.35
C LYS A 149 -16.16 -11.98 18.10
N GLU A 150 -17.42 -12.38 18.22
CA GLU A 150 -18.41 -12.28 17.12
C GLU A 150 -18.98 -10.87 16.96
N GLU A 151 -18.91 -10.06 18.02
CA GLU A 151 -19.34 -8.66 17.99
C GLU A 151 -18.23 -7.76 17.45
N PHE A 152 -18.54 -7.04 16.38
CA PHE A 152 -17.63 -6.09 15.73
C PHE A 152 -18.35 -4.79 15.35
N THR A 153 -17.56 -3.74 15.21
CA THR A 153 -17.98 -2.39 14.84
C THR A 153 -17.22 -1.94 13.59
N ILE A 154 -17.43 -0.70 13.14
CA ILE A 154 -16.67 -0.14 12.02
C ILE A 154 -15.16 -0.12 12.31
N THR A 155 -14.77 -0.04 13.59
CA THR A 155 -13.36 -0.07 14.03
C THR A 155 -12.66 -1.35 13.59
N GLU A 156 -13.28 -2.52 13.82
CA GLU A 156 -12.71 -3.80 13.40
C GLU A 156 -12.76 -3.97 11.87
N VAL A 157 -13.80 -3.45 11.20
CA VAL A 157 -13.87 -3.46 9.74
C VAL A 157 -12.69 -2.69 9.13
N THR A 158 -12.44 -1.47 9.59
CA THR A 158 -11.37 -0.63 9.06
C THR A 158 -9.99 -1.11 9.51
N ASP A 159 -9.85 -1.70 10.71
CA ASP A 159 -8.59 -2.35 11.13
C ASP A 159 -8.24 -3.54 10.23
N ALA A 160 -9.22 -4.38 9.88
CA ALA A 160 -8.99 -5.50 8.97
C ALA A 160 -8.57 -5.01 7.57
N ILE A 161 -9.30 -4.04 7.00
CA ILE A 161 -8.96 -3.42 5.71
C ILE A 161 -7.54 -2.84 5.74
N ALA A 162 -7.23 -2.01 6.74
CA ALA A 162 -5.90 -1.41 6.90
C ALA A 162 -4.80 -2.48 7.09
N THR A 163 -5.12 -3.59 7.73
CA THR A 163 -4.19 -4.73 7.88
C THR A 163 -3.90 -5.39 6.54
N PHE A 164 -4.91 -5.54 5.68
CA PHE A 164 -4.71 -6.00 4.31
C PHE A 164 -3.91 -4.98 3.48
N GLU A 165 -4.20 -3.69 3.57
CA GLU A 165 -3.47 -2.65 2.84
C GLU A 165 -1.96 -2.64 3.16
N LYS A 166 -1.57 -2.92 4.41
CA LYS A 166 -0.15 -3.09 4.79
C LYS A 166 0.56 -4.21 4.02
N THR A 167 -0.17 -5.18 3.48
CA THR A 167 0.40 -6.24 2.62
C THR A 167 0.71 -5.76 1.21
N LEU A 168 0.15 -4.62 0.79
CA LEU A 168 0.28 -4.08 -0.56
C LEU A 168 1.59 -3.29 -0.76
N ARG A 169 2.66 -3.70 -0.07
CA ARG A 169 4.01 -3.22 -0.34
C ARG A 169 4.56 -3.87 -1.61
N THR A 170 5.38 -3.15 -2.35
CA THR A 170 6.02 -3.62 -3.58
C THR A 170 7.55 -3.67 -3.43
N PRO A 171 8.08 -4.62 -2.64
CA PRO A 171 9.52 -4.77 -2.47
C PRO A 171 10.18 -5.30 -3.75
N ASN A 172 11.51 -5.32 -3.76
CA ASN A 172 12.34 -5.91 -4.82
C ASN A 172 12.24 -5.21 -6.18
N SER A 173 11.97 -3.90 -6.20
CA SER A 173 12.15 -3.12 -7.42
C SER A 173 13.61 -3.19 -7.90
N LYS A 174 13.87 -2.93 -9.18
CA LYS A 174 15.25 -2.81 -9.70
C LYS A 174 16.08 -1.78 -8.91
N PHE A 175 15.42 -0.72 -8.46
CA PHE A 175 16.06 0.30 -7.63
C PHE A 175 16.41 -0.23 -6.23
N ASP A 176 15.53 -1.02 -5.61
CA ASP A 176 15.83 -1.69 -4.33
C ASP A 176 16.99 -2.66 -4.45
N GLN A 177 17.03 -3.46 -5.53
CA GLN A 177 18.12 -4.40 -5.81
C GLN A 177 19.45 -3.66 -5.99
N TRP A 178 19.43 -2.54 -6.73
CA TRP A 178 20.58 -1.67 -6.88
C TRP A 178 21.02 -1.05 -5.55
N LEU A 179 20.10 -0.56 -4.71
CA LEU A 179 20.41 -0.07 -3.36
C LEU A 179 21.04 -1.15 -2.47
N LYS A 180 20.60 -2.41 -2.63
CA LYS A 180 21.16 -3.60 -1.97
C LYS A 180 22.51 -4.05 -2.53
N GLY A 181 23.04 -3.38 -3.56
CA GLY A 181 24.40 -3.57 -4.08
C GLY A 181 24.48 -4.30 -5.42
N ASP A 182 23.37 -4.61 -6.08
CA ASP A 182 23.39 -5.16 -7.44
C ASP A 182 23.62 -4.05 -8.48
N ASP A 183 24.87 -3.89 -8.92
CA ASP A 183 25.25 -2.91 -9.93
C ASP A 183 24.63 -3.16 -11.31
N SER A 184 24.17 -4.38 -11.57
CA SER A 184 23.53 -4.74 -12.84
C SER A 184 22.03 -4.48 -12.88
N ALA A 185 21.41 -4.21 -11.72
CA ALA A 185 19.97 -4.00 -11.62
C ALA A 185 19.49 -2.73 -12.34
N LEU A 186 20.36 -1.72 -12.46
CA LEU A 186 20.10 -0.49 -13.21
C LEU A 186 21.03 -0.36 -14.41
N THR A 187 20.51 0.22 -15.48
CA THR A 187 21.31 0.68 -16.62
C THR A 187 22.10 1.95 -16.28
N ALA A 188 23.13 2.26 -17.06
CA ALA A 188 23.91 3.49 -16.89
C ALA A 188 23.03 4.76 -16.94
N GLU A 189 22.05 4.79 -17.86
CA GLU A 189 21.09 5.90 -17.97
C GLU A 189 20.23 6.05 -16.70
N GLN A 190 19.80 4.94 -16.09
CA GLN A 190 19.01 4.99 -14.85
C GLN A 190 19.84 5.47 -13.65
N VAL A 191 21.12 5.09 -13.59
CA VAL A 191 22.05 5.60 -12.57
C VAL A 191 22.29 7.10 -12.74
N GLU A 192 22.50 7.57 -13.97
CA GLU A 192 22.62 9.00 -14.28
C GLU A 192 21.33 9.76 -13.94
N GLY A 193 20.17 9.20 -14.29
CA GLY A 193 18.86 9.76 -13.95
C GLY A 193 18.66 9.92 -12.45
N TYR A 194 19.10 8.94 -11.65
CA TYR A 194 19.07 9.06 -10.19
C TYR A 194 20.04 10.13 -9.66
N ALA A 195 21.24 10.22 -10.23
CA ALA A 195 22.18 11.29 -9.89
C ALA A 195 21.58 12.68 -10.18
N LEU A 196 20.92 12.85 -11.33
CA LEU A 196 20.20 14.08 -11.67
C LEU A 196 19.06 14.36 -10.70
N PHE A 197 18.27 13.34 -10.33
CA PHE A 197 17.17 13.46 -9.37
C PHE A 197 17.66 14.00 -8.01
N LYS A 198 18.80 13.48 -7.52
CA LYS A 198 19.47 14.00 -6.31
C LYS A 198 19.97 15.43 -6.51
N GLN A 199 20.69 15.68 -7.60
CA GLN A 199 21.30 16.99 -7.87
C GLN A 199 20.26 18.12 -8.00
N LYS A 200 19.08 17.82 -8.56
CA LYS A 200 17.97 18.78 -8.69
C LYS A 200 17.16 18.95 -7.39
N GLY A 201 17.56 18.29 -6.30
CA GLY A 201 16.91 18.40 -5.00
C GLY A 201 15.56 17.69 -4.93
N CYS A 202 15.25 16.78 -5.85
CA CYS A 202 13.95 16.10 -5.86
C CYS A 202 13.72 15.24 -4.61
N THR A 203 14.81 14.77 -3.98
CA THR A 203 14.79 14.03 -2.71
C THR A 203 14.34 14.86 -1.51
N ALA A 204 14.27 16.19 -1.62
CA ALA A 204 13.81 17.05 -0.52
C ALA A 204 12.30 16.93 -0.27
N CYS A 205 11.52 16.65 -1.32
CA CYS A 205 10.05 16.58 -1.25
C CYS A 205 9.50 15.20 -1.57
N THR A 206 10.30 14.30 -2.18
CA THR A 206 9.90 12.91 -2.41
C THR A 206 10.28 12.10 -1.18
N VAL A 207 9.27 11.61 -0.46
CA VAL A 207 9.48 10.89 0.79
C VAL A 207 10.20 9.55 0.51
N VAL A 208 10.98 9.14 1.50
CA VAL A 208 12.01 8.08 1.48
C VAL A 208 11.57 6.72 0.90
N HIS A 209 10.27 6.41 0.85
CA HIS A 209 9.69 5.18 0.29
C HIS A 209 8.72 5.38 -0.89
N TRP A 210 8.51 6.62 -1.36
CA TRP A 210 7.41 6.99 -2.27
C TRP A 210 7.75 6.95 -3.78
N LEU A 211 8.96 6.56 -4.17
CA LEU A 211 9.38 6.66 -5.58
C LEU A 211 8.61 5.76 -6.55
N VAL A 212 7.76 4.86 -6.07
CA VAL A 212 6.96 3.98 -6.94
C VAL A 212 5.86 4.74 -7.69
N VAL A 213 5.34 5.87 -7.19
CA VAL A 213 4.07 6.43 -7.74
C VAL A 213 4.24 7.49 -8.84
N LYS A 214 5.34 8.27 -8.84
CA LYS A 214 5.48 9.42 -9.76
C LYS A 214 6.34 9.19 -11.01
N CYS A 215 7.08 8.08 -11.12
CA CYS A 215 7.98 7.85 -12.26
C CYS A 215 7.46 6.85 -13.31
N ILE A 216 6.42 6.07 -13.01
CA ILE A 216 5.95 4.97 -13.87
C ILE A 216 5.35 5.46 -15.20
N ARG A 217 4.88 6.71 -15.31
CA ARG A 217 4.27 7.21 -16.56
C ARG A 217 5.25 7.69 -17.65
N ARG A 218 6.57 7.74 -17.40
CA ARG A 218 7.54 8.20 -18.41
C ARG A 218 8.56 7.15 -18.86
N TRP A 219 8.65 6.02 -18.15
CA TRP A 219 9.61 4.97 -18.44
C TRP A 219 8.86 3.65 -18.54
N GLY A 220 8.39 3.35 -19.77
CA GLY A 220 7.46 2.26 -20.06
C GLY A 220 7.83 0.94 -19.39
N TRP A 221 6.92 0.52 -18.52
CA TRP A 221 6.62 -0.84 -18.13
C TRP A 221 5.13 -1.05 -18.34
#